data_AF-A0A923VWJ2-F1
#
_entry.id   AF-A0A923VWJ2-F1
#
_cell.length_a   1.000
_cell.length_b   1.000
_cell.length_c   1.000
_cell.angle_alpha   90.00
_cell.angle_beta   90.00
_cell.angle_gamma   90.00
#
_symmetry.space_group_name_H-M   'P 1'
#
loop_
_entity.id
_entity.type
_entity.pdbx_description
1 polymer ?
#
loop_
_entity_poly.entity_id
_entity_poly.type
_entity_poly.pdbx_seq_one_letter_code
_entity_poly.pdbx_strand_id
1 'polypeptide(L)'
;MFSKYNSKFIYKKATQVQNIKKPKIAFLKDSVIGDFRVLKIKISPNRNVNRYGIFADKKMAIYNLTANSVKNINQNTVKLQRENERILSYYVVDNLPLELSFSIPKSNVFDMYLIESSFDLLEQKNFNIAKRQNWMMPTPFVLNDAILLKMKIQN
;
A
#
# COMPACT_ATOMS: atom_id res chain seq x y z
N MET A 1 -0.93 -6.30 8.45
CA MET A 1 0.47 -6.01 8.08
C MET A 1 1.21 -7.34 8.03
N PHE A 2 2.01 -7.58 7.00
CA PHE A 2 2.67 -8.88 6.80
C PHE A 2 4.14 -8.79 7.23
N SER A 3 4.55 -9.67 8.13
CA SER A 3 5.94 -9.92 8.51
C SER A 3 6.38 -11.22 7.86
N LYS A 4 7.64 -11.33 7.42
CA LYS A 4 8.21 -12.58 6.90
C LYS A 4 7.99 -13.75 7.87
N TYR A 5 8.01 -13.48 9.17
CA TYR A 5 7.86 -14.47 10.23
C TYR A 5 6.41 -14.65 10.70
N ASN A 6 5.44 -14.07 9.99
CA ASN A 6 4.02 -14.06 10.37
C ASN A 6 3.77 -13.60 11.82
N SER A 7 4.68 -12.78 12.36
CA SER A 7 4.61 -12.29 13.72
C SER A 7 3.48 -11.28 13.88
N LYS A 8 2.71 -11.42 14.96
CA LYS A 8 1.66 -10.48 15.35
C LYS A 8 2.24 -9.37 16.21
N PHE A 9 1.61 -8.20 16.19
CA PHE A 9 1.94 -7.14 17.14
C PHE A 9 1.54 -7.58 18.54
N ILE A 10 2.53 -7.71 19.42
CA ILE A 10 2.33 -8.04 20.84
C ILE A 10 2.20 -6.80 21.72
N TYR A 11 2.61 -5.64 21.22
CA TYR A 11 2.64 -4.39 21.96
C TYR A 11 2.18 -3.22 21.09
N LYS A 12 1.39 -2.33 21.70
CA LYS A 12 0.95 -1.05 21.11
C LYS A 12 0.87 -0.02 22.23
N LYS A 13 1.35 1.20 21.98
CA LYS A 13 1.23 2.33 22.90
C LYS A 13 0.62 3.50 22.15
N ALA A 14 -0.44 4.08 22.68
CA ALA A 14 -0.99 5.31 22.15
C ALA A 14 0.05 6.44 22.29
N THR A 15 0.13 7.29 21.28
CA THR A 15 1.06 8.43 21.25
C THR A 15 0.32 9.68 20.76
N GLN A 16 0.95 10.84 20.91
CA GLN A 16 0.41 12.09 20.40
C GLN A 16 0.24 12.01 18.88
N VAL A 17 -0.86 12.57 18.38
CA VAL A 17 -1.15 12.61 16.95
C VAL A 17 -0.10 13.49 16.28
N GLN A 18 0.65 12.89 15.36
CA GLN A 18 1.61 13.60 14.53
C GLN A 18 0.98 13.94 13.18
N ASN A 19 1.19 15.18 12.72
CA ASN A 19 0.70 15.61 11.41
C ASN A 19 1.63 15.11 10.30
N ILE A 20 1.38 13.89 9.84
CA ILE A 20 2.14 13.27 8.75
C ILE A 20 1.39 13.48 7.43
N LYS A 21 2.06 14.08 6.44
CA LYS A 21 1.49 14.30 5.11
C LYS A 21 1.10 12.97 4.47
N LYS A 22 -0.19 12.81 4.18
CA LYS A 22 -0.76 11.66 3.47
C LYS A 22 -0.47 11.75 1.98
N PRO A 23 -0.36 10.64 1.24
CA PRO A 23 -0.23 10.66 -0.21
C PRO A 23 -1.53 11.17 -0.86
N LYS A 24 -1.42 11.75 -2.05
CA LYS A 24 -2.56 12.16 -2.86
C LYS A 24 -3.07 10.96 -3.66
N ILE A 25 -4.34 10.63 -3.51
CA ILE A 25 -5.02 9.58 -4.28
C ILE A 25 -5.98 10.25 -5.24
N ALA A 26 -5.85 9.96 -6.53
CA ALA A 26 -6.71 10.50 -7.58
C ALA A 26 -7.29 9.39 -8.44
N PHE A 27 -8.60 9.42 -8.69
CA PHE A 27 -9.26 8.55 -9.65
C PHE A 27 -9.18 9.21 -11.03
N LEU A 28 -8.26 8.73 -11.86
CA LEU A 28 -8.08 9.20 -13.23
C LEU A 28 -9.14 8.65 -14.18
N LYS A 29 -9.71 7.48 -13.84
CA LYS A 29 -10.83 6.88 -14.54
C LYS A 29 -11.69 6.10 -13.56
N ASP A 30 -12.99 6.27 -13.70
CA ASP A 30 -14.01 5.50 -13.00
C ASP A 30 -15.27 5.46 -13.86
N SER A 31 -15.45 4.36 -14.60
CA SER A 31 -16.55 4.23 -15.56
C SER A 31 -17.05 2.79 -15.64
N VAL A 32 -18.36 2.61 -15.82
CA VAL A 32 -18.95 1.29 -16.07
C VAL A 32 -19.00 1.01 -17.57
N ILE A 33 -18.48 -0.14 -17.99
CA ILE A 33 -18.48 -0.63 -19.37
C ILE A 33 -19.02 -2.07 -19.33
N GLY A 34 -20.24 -2.27 -19.85
CA GLY A 34 -20.94 -3.55 -19.76
C GLY A 34 -21.14 -3.98 -18.31
N ASP A 35 -20.64 -5.16 -17.95
CA ASP A 35 -20.72 -5.71 -16.60
C ASP A 35 -19.54 -5.37 -15.70
N PHE A 36 -18.61 -4.52 -16.16
CA PHE A 36 -17.41 -4.15 -15.41
C PHE A 36 -17.34 -2.65 -15.10
N ARG A 37 -16.92 -2.31 -13.88
CA ARG A 37 -16.40 -0.99 -13.53
C ARG A 37 -14.90 -0.97 -13.82
N VAL A 38 -14.46 -0.04 -14.65
CA VAL A 38 -13.07 0.15 -15.07
C VAL A 38 -12.47 1.33 -14.34
N LEU A 39 -11.35 1.10 -13.67
CA LEU A 39 -10.72 2.03 -12.73
C LEU A 39 -9.27 2.31 -13.14
N LYS A 40 -8.89 3.59 -13.05
CA LYS A 40 -7.49 4.03 -13.09
C LYS A 40 -7.23 4.94 -11.89
N ILE A 41 -6.35 4.52 -10.99
CA ILE A 41 -6.07 5.21 -9.73
C ILE A 41 -4.60 5.62 -9.72
N LYS A 42 -4.33 6.88 -9.39
CA LYS A 42 -2.98 7.41 -9.21
C LYS A 42 -2.73 7.74 -7.75
N ILE A 43 -1.65 7.20 -7.21
CA ILE A 43 -1.20 7.42 -5.84
C ILE A 43 0.14 8.17 -5.91
N SER A 44 0.13 9.44 -5.55
CA SER A 44 1.30 10.31 -5.55
C SER A 44 1.81 10.54 -4.13
N PRO A 45 3.11 10.32 -3.86
CA PRO A 45 3.69 10.65 -2.56
C PRO A 45 3.70 12.16 -2.33
N ASN A 46 3.44 12.59 -1.09
CA ASN A 46 3.56 14.00 -0.66
C ASN A 46 4.73 14.23 0.31
N ARG A 47 5.57 13.21 0.48
CA ARG A 47 6.80 13.16 1.29
C ARG A 47 7.66 11.99 0.79
N ASN A 48 8.90 11.89 1.28
CA ASN A 48 9.73 10.74 0.96
C ASN A 48 9.14 9.46 1.58
N VAL A 49 8.92 8.44 0.76
CA VAL A 49 8.33 7.16 1.16
C VAL A 49 9.02 6.03 0.44
N ASN A 50 9.01 4.84 1.03
CA ASN A 50 9.79 3.73 0.52
C ASN A 50 8.91 2.64 -0.10
N ARG A 51 7.68 2.47 0.43
CA ARG A 51 6.84 1.33 0.04
C ARG A 51 5.35 1.64 0.14
N TYR A 52 4.61 1.17 -0.85
CA TYR A 52 3.16 1.03 -0.81
C TYR A 52 2.76 -0.45 -0.75
N GLY A 53 1.92 -0.79 0.22
CA GLY A 53 1.15 -2.03 0.22
C GLY A 53 -0.27 -1.74 -0.22
N ILE A 54 -0.70 -2.35 -1.32
CA ILE A 54 -2.07 -2.21 -1.82
C ILE A 54 -2.85 -3.47 -1.46
N PHE A 55 -4.03 -3.28 -0.91
CA PHE A 55 -4.89 -4.34 -0.43
C PHE A 55 -6.34 -4.09 -0.85
N ALA A 56 -7.11 -5.16 -0.97
CA ALA A 56 -8.54 -5.14 -1.23
C ALA A 56 -9.21 -6.34 -0.56
N ASP A 57 -10.50 -6.22 -0.22
CA ASP A 57 -11.29 -7.35 0.32
C ASP A 57 -11.19 -8.58 -0.59
N LYS A 58 -11.07 -9.79 -0.02
CA LYS A 58 -10.85 -11.03 -0.80
C LYS A 58 -11.98 -11.34 -1.78
N LYS A 59 -13.21 -10.92 -1.48
CA LYS A 59 -14.40 -11.14 -2.31
C LYS A 59 -14.45 -10.17 -3.50
N MET A 60 -13.66 -9.10 -3.47
CA MET A 60 -13.51 -8.17 -4.59
C MET A 60 -12.72 -8.83 -5.73
N ALA A 61 -13.42 -9.29 -6.77
CA ALA A 61 -12.79 -9.87 -7.95
C ALA A 61 -12.14 -8.76 -8.79
N ILE A 62 -10.86 -8.93 -9.10
CA ILE A 62 -10.05 -7.94 -9.84
C ILE A 62 -9.58 -8.58 -11.14
N TYR A 63 -9.73 -7.84 -12.23
CA TYR A 63 -9.38 -8.26 -13.58
C TYR A 63 -8.45 -7.22 -14.21
N ASN A 64 -7.61 -7.68 -15.14
CA ASN A 64 -6.75 -6.82 -15.97
C ASN A 64 -5.87 -5.85 -15.16
N LEU A 65 -5.37 -6.28 -14.00
CA LEU A 65 -4.54 -5.45 -13.14
C LEU A 65 -3.21 -5.11 -13.82
N THR A 66 -2.90 -3.82 -13.86
CA THR A 66 -1.56 -3.30 -14.18
C THR A 66 -1.14 -2.28 -13.12
N ALA A 67 0.17 -2.22 -12.89
CA ALA A 67 0.82 -1.20 -12.08
C ALA A 67 1.85 -0.49 -12.98
N ASN A 68 1.72 0.82 -13.16
CA ASN A 68 2.52 1.61 -14.11
C ASN A 68 2.57 0.97 -15.51
N SER A 69 1.42 0.51 -16.00
CA SER A 69 1.27 -0.19 -17.29
C SER A 69 1.95 -1.56 -17.39
N VAL A 70 2.55 -2.07 -16.31
CA VAL A 70 3.19 -3.39 -16.25
C VAL A 70 2.24 -4.41 -15.61
N LYS A 71 2.17 -5.61 -16.21
CA LYS A 71 1.47 -6.78 -15.65
C LYS A 71 2.42 -7.62 -14.80
N ASN A 72 1.88 -8.36 -13.85
CA ASN A 72 2.68 -9.32 -13.10
C ASN A 72 3.14 -10.46 -14.01
N ILE A 73 4.43 -10.81 -13.96
CA ILE A 73 5.06 -11.84 -14.82
C ILE A 73 4.37 -13.21 -14.67
N ASN A 74 3.89 -13.52 -13.46
CA ASN A 74 3.29 -14.82 -13.14
C ASN A 74 1.76 -14.83 -13.29
N GLN A 75 1.17 -13.75 -13.79
CA GLN A 75 -0.28 -13.64 -13.97
C GLN A 75 -0.68 -14.15 -15.36
N ASN A 76 -0.98 -15.45 -15.45
CA ASN A 76 -1.39 -16.11 -16.68
C ASN A 76 -2.90 -15.95 -16.99
N THR A 77 -3.67 -15.41 -16.04
CA THR A 77 -5.12 -15.23 -16.17
C THR A 77 -5.53 -13.76 -16.05
N VAL A 78 -6.60 -13.38 -16.78
CA VAL A 78 -7.19 -12.03 -16.72
C VAL A 78 -7.62 -11.68 -15.29
N LYS A 79 -8.23 -12.64 -14.58
CA LYS A 79 -8.56 -12.53 -13.16
C LYS A 79 -7.30 -12.64 -12.32
N LEU A 80 -7.10 -11.72 -11.38
CA LEU A 80 -6.03 -11.79 -10.40
C LEU A 80 -6.29 -12.93 -9.41
N GLN A 81 -5.42 -13.94 -9.40
CA GLN A 81 -5.46 -15.02 -8.42
C GLN A 81 -4.76 -14.58 -7.13
N ARG A 82 -5.46 -14.66 -6.00
CA ARG A 82 -4.93 -14.31 -4.67
C ARG A 82 -5.64 -15.05 -3.56
N GLU A 83 -4.89 -15.45 -2.54
CA GLU A 83 -5.41 -16.14 -1.34
C GLU A 83 -5.69 -15.17 -0.18
N ASN A 84 -5.15 -13.95 -0.28
CA ASN A 84 -5.23 -12.94 0.75
C ASN A 84 -5.59 -11.57 0.18
N GLU A 85 -5.77 -10.60 1.07
CA GLU A 85 -6.21 -9.25 0.72
C GLU A 85 -5.14 -8.46 -0.06
N ARG A 86 -3.88 -8.91 -0.09
CA ARG A 86 -2.80 -8.20 -0.76
C ARG A 86 -2.98 -8.25 -2.28
N ILE A 87 -2.87 -7.09 -2.89
CA ILE A 87 -2.81 -6.93 -4.34
C ILE A 87 -1.36 -6.90 -4.79
N LEU A 88 -0.58 -5.95 -4.24
CA LEU A 88 0.83 -5.82 -4.56
C LEU A 88 1.61 -5.12 -3.44
N SER A 89 2.93 -5.24 -3.51
CA SER A 89 3.88 -4.40 -2.79
C SER A 89 4.70 -3.64 -3.82
N TYR A 90 4.63 -2.32 -3.79
CA TYR A 90 5.33 -1.43 -4.68
C TYR A 90 6.43 -0.69 -3.91
N TYR A 91 7.65 -0.74 -4.42
CA TYR A 91 8.76 0.05 -3.89
C TYR A 91 8.81 1.37 -4.66
N VAL A 92 8.73 2.47 -3.92
CA VAL A 92 8.70 3.81 -4.50
C VAL A 92 10.14 4.20 -4.83
N VAL A 93 10.37 4.59 -6.08
CA VAL A 93 11.66 5.06 -6.59
C VAL A 93 11.46 6.50 -7.06
N ASP A 94 12.39 7.39 -6.70
CA ASP A 94 12.39 8.82 -7.06
C ASP A 94 11.08 9.56 -6.71
N ASN A 95 10.34 9.06 -5.71
CA ASN A 95 9.00 9.56 -5.36
C ASN A 95 8.04 9.65 -6.56
N LEU A 96 8.22 8.77 -7.55
CA LEU A 96 7.31 8.69 -8.68
C LEU A 96 5.95 8.10 -8.27
N PRO A 97 4.84 8.56 -8.87
CA PRO A 97 3.52 8.03 -8.57
C PRO A 97 3.34 6.57 -8.97
N LEU A 98 2.49 5.87 -8.24
CA LEU A 98 1.95 4.57 -8.64
C LEU A 98 0.62 4.76 -9.37
N GLU A 99 0.53 4.29 -10.61
CA GLU A 99 -0.72 4.21 -11.36
C GLU A 99 -1.21 2.75 -11.41
N LEU A 100 -2.39 2.50 -10.84
CA LEU A 100 -3.08 1.22 -10.91
C LEU A 100 -4.18 1.30 -11.96
N SER A 101 -4.25 0.33 -12.87
CA SER A 101 -5.39 0.17 -13.77
C SER A 101 -5.95 -1.24 -13.64
N PHE A 102 -7.26 -1.39 -13.51
CA PHE A 102 -7.93 -2.68 -13.37
C PHE A 102 -9.44 -2.54 -13.62
N SER A 103 -10.12 -3.68 -13.67
CA SER A 103 -11.58 -3.73 -13.67
C SER A 103 -12.12 -4.66 -12.59
N ILE A 104 -13.33 -4.38 -12.14
CA ILE A 104 -14.10 -5.21 -11.21
C ILE A 104 -15.52 -5.40 -11.76
N PRO A 105 -16.23 -6.49 -11.44
CA PRO A 105 -17.65 -6.59 -11.80
C PRO A 105 -18.43 -5.42 -11.19
N LYS A 106 -19.40 -4.86 -11.93
CA LYS A 106 -20.15 -3.67 -11.50
C LYS A 106 -20.95 -3.89 -10.20
N SER A 107 -21.28 -5.13 -9.87
CA SER A 107 -21.96 -5.54 -8.64
C SER A 107 -21.02 -5.68 -7.43
N ASN A 108 -19.70 -5.69 -7.63
CA ASN A 108 -18.76 -5.79 -6.53
C ASN A 108 -18.64 -4.48 -5.75
N VAL A 109 -18.62 -4.58 -4.43
CA VAL A 109 -18.29 -3.45 -3.56
C VAL A 109 -16.81 -3.12 -3.72
N PHE A 110 -16.53 -1.85 -4.01
CA PHE A 110 -15.16 -1.33 -4.05
C PHE A 110 -14.64 -1.13 -2.64
N ASP A 111 -13.73 -2.00 -2.19
CA ASP A 111 -13.09 -1.89 -0.88
C ASP A 111 -11.60 -2.15 -0.98
N MET A 112 -10.84 -1.06 -1.04
CA MET A 112 -9.39 -1.07 -1.15
C MET A 112 -8.76 -0.17 -0.09
N TYR A 113 -7.57 -0.53 0.35
CA TYR A 113 -6.79 0.30 1.25
C TYR A 113 -5.30 0.28 0.90
N LEU A 114 -4.66 1.40 1.19
CA LEU A 114 -3.23 1.63 1.07
C LEU A 114 -2.58 1.55 2.46
N ILE A 115 -1.44 0.88 2.54
CA ILE A 115 -0.48 1.07 3.62
C ILE A 115 0.78 1.71 3.02
N GLU A 116 1.01 2.98 3.30
CA GLU A 116 2.25 3.67 3.00
C GLU A 116 3.27 3.44 4.12
N SER A 117 4.52 3.18 3.76
CA SER A 117 5.63 2.98 4.70
C SER A 117 6.82 3.86 4.33
N SER A 118 7.38 4.55 5.31
CA SER A 118 8.70 5.21 5.23
C SER A 118 9.63 4.70 6.32
N PHE A 119 10.95 4.69 6.08
CA PHE A 119 11.95 4.09 6.97
C PHE A 119 12.76 5.11 7.78
N ASP A 120 12.20 6.30 7.94
CA ASP A 120 12.80 7.47 8.56
C ASP A 120 12.34 7.69 10.01
N LEU A 121 11.73 6.69 10.67
CA LEU A 121 11.15 6.84 12.02
C LEU A 121 12.14 7.42 13.03
N LEU A 122 13.39 6.96 13.00
CA LEU A 122 14.44 7.37 13.94
C LEU A 122 15.10 8.71 13.58
N GLU A 123 14.77 9.27 12.42
CA GLU A 123 15.29 10.55 11.91
C GLU A 123 14.26 11.68 12.03
N GLN A 124 12.99 11.33 12.19
CA GLN A 124 11.88 12.26 12.25
C GLN A 124 11.85 13.03 13.57
N LYS A 125 12.08 14.34 13.49
CA LYS A 125 12.07 15.28 14.63
C LYS A 125 10.75 15.32 15.39
N ASN A 126 9.66 14.92 14.74
CA ASN A 126 8.32 14.89 15.32
C ASN A 126 8.15 13.78 16.37
N PHE A 127 9.09 12.83 16.44
CA PHE A 127 9.06 11.74 17.41
C PHE A 127 10.26 11.84 18.36
N ASN A 128 9.99 11.77 19.66
CA ASN A 128 11.04 11.62 20.66
C ASN A 128 11.35 10.14 20.85
N ILE A 129 12.02 9.53 19.88
CA ILE A 129 12.42 8.12 19.89
C ILE A 129 13.94 8.04 19.99
N ALA A 130 14.44 7.29 20.97
CA ALA A 130 15.87 7.03 21.09
C ALA A 130 16.38 6.27 19.86
N LYS A 131 17.53 6.70 19.33
CA LYS A 131 18.23 5.95 18.28
C LYS A 131 18.66 4.58 18.82
N ARG A 132 18.87 3.64 17.90
CA ARG A 132 19.49 2.36 18.24
C ARG A 132 20.88 2.55 18.83
N GLN A 133 21.24 1.66 19.74
CA GLN A 133 22.62 1.51 20.17
C GLN A 133 23.47 1.00 19.00
N ASN A 134 24.75 1.35 18.98
CA ASN A 134 25.66 1.00 17.87
C ASN A 134 25.83 -0.53 17.66
N TRP A 135 25.59 -1.35 18.69
CA TRP A 135 25.61 -2.81 18.61
C TRP A 135 24.27 -3.44 18.19
N MET A 136 23.22 -2.65 17.98
CA MET A 136 21.90 -3.16 17.58
C MET A 136 21.73 -3.12 16.05
N MET A 137 21.35 -4.25 15.47
CA MET A 137 21.03 -4.36 14.04
C MET A 137 19.51 -4.58 13.84
N PRO A 138 18.88 -3.93 12.84
CA PRO A 138 17.50 -4.25 12.47
C PRO A 138 17.39 -5.72 12.06
N THR A 139 16.31 -6.38 12.47
CA THR A 139 16.02 -7.73 11.98
C THR A 139 15.78 -7.68 10.47
N PRO A 140 16.53 -8.45 9.66
CA PRO A 140 16.40 -8.40 8.22
C PRO A 140 15.02 -8.89 7.78
N PHE A 141 14.50 -8.32 6.69
CA PHE A 141 13.20 -8.66 6.07
C PHE A 141 11.96 -8.40 6.94
N VAL A 142 12.12 -7.72 8.08
CA VAL A 142 11.03 -7.19 8.90
C VAL A 142 10.92 -5.70 8.65
N LEU A 143 9.69 -5.20 8.54
CA LEU A 143 9.43 -3.76 8.45
C LEU A 143 9.71 -3.12 9.82
N ASN A 144 10.95 -2.70 10.03
CA ASN A 144 11.41 -2.04 11.25
C ASN A 144 11.60 -0.54 11.01
N ASP A 145 11.65 0.23 12.11
CA ASP A 145 11.93 1.66 12.11
C ASP A 145 11.08 2.44 11.10
N ALA A 146 9.83 2.04 10.98
CA ALA A 146 8.95 2.50 9.92
C ALA A 146 7.79 3.32 10.48
N ILE A 147 7.48 4.41 9.77
CA ILE A 147 6.22 5.12 9.92
C ILE A 147 5.24 4.55 8.91
N LEU A 148 4.04 4.20 9.40
CA LEU A 148 2.99 3.60 8.59
C LEU A 148 1.76 4.47 8.57
N LEU A 149 1.26 4.76 7.37
CA LEU A 149 -0.04 5.37 7.17
C LEU A 149 -0.97 4.36 6.51
N LYS A 150 -2.06 4.00 7.20
CA LYS A 150 -3.13 3.19 6.64
C LYS A 150 -4.28 4.11 6.20
N MET A 151 -4.71 3.97 4.95
CA MET A 151 -5.78 4.80 4.39
C MET A 151 -6.71 3.97 3.52
N LYS A 152 -8.01 4.26 3.57
CA LYS A 152 -8.95 3.71 2.59
C LYS A 152 -8.75 4.44 1.26
N ILE A 153 -8.77 3.68 0.17
CA ILE A 153 -8.81 4.22 -1.19
C ILE A 153 -10.29 4.45 -1.49
N GLN A 154 -10.69 5.70 -1.62
CA GLN A 154 -12.06 6.11 -1.90
C GLN A 154 -12.03 7.41 -2.70
N ASN A 155 -13.04 7.60 -3.55
CA ASN A 155 -13.23 8.84 -4.29
C ASN A 155 -13.83 9.93 -3.40
#